data_AF-A0A2D7Y752-F1
#
_entry.id   AF-A0A2D7Y752-F1
#
_cell.length_a   1.000
_cell.length_b   1.000
_cell.length_c   1.000
_cell.angle_alpha   90.00
_cell.angle_beta   90.00
_cell.angle_gamma   90.00
#
_symmetry.space_group_name_H-M   'P 1'
#
loop_
_entity.id
_entity.type
_entity.pdbx_description
1 polymer ?
#
loop_
_entity_poly.entity_id
_entity_poly.type
_entity_poly.pdbx_seq_one_letter_code
_entity_poly.pdbx_strand_id
1 'polypeptide(L)'
;FIQSLERWLIGAAAQFGVEAGPRDGRVGVWVDRGGGREDKIAAIGVRLRRWVSFHGIAFNVAPDLSHFGGITPCGISDPRYGVTSLKDLGLDVSLADFDSALHLAFTEIFGDARRIEAPVLTQPA
;
A
#
# COMPACT_ATOMS: atom_id res chain seq x y z
N PHE A 1 -5.04 0.81 12.99
CA PHE A 1 -4.63 1.76 11.94
C PHE A 1 -3.95 1.05 10.77
N ILE A 2 -2.83 0.34 10.95
CA ILE A 2 -2.16 -0.40 9.84
C ILE A 2 -3.12 -1.33 9.09
N GLN A 3 -3.84 -2.20 9.80
CA GLN A 3 -4.83 -3.09 9.19
C GLN A 3 -5.94 -2.34 8.44
N SER A 4 -6.28 -1.11 8.86
CA SER A 4 -7.22 -0.27 8.13
C SER A 4 -6.61 0.21 6.81
N LEU A 5 -5.34 0.62 6.81
CA LEU A 5 -4.62 0.95 5.57
C LEU A 5 -4.51 -0.26 4.64
N GLU A 6 -4.23 -1.46 5.17
CA GLU A 6 -4.22 -2.70 4.38
C GLU A 6 -5.58 -2.94 3.72
N ARG A 7 -6.68 -2.92 4.49
CA ARG A 7 -8.04 -3.08 3.96
C ARG A 7 -8.40 -2.03 2.91
N TRP A 8 -8.00 -0.78 3.13
CA TRP A 8 -8.23 0.31 2.19
C TRP A 8 -7.55 0.07 0.84
N LEU A 9 -6.27 -0.33 0.87
CA LEU A 9 -5.52 -0.65 -0.34
C LEU A 9 -6.05 -1.92 -1.04
N ILE A 10 -6.49 -2.92 -0.28
CA ILE A 10 -7.13 -4.13 -0.82
C ILE A 10 -8.44 -3.77 -1.52
N GLY A 11 -9.29 -2.95 -0.89
CA GLY A 11 -10.54 -2.48 -1.49
C GLY A 11 -10.33 -1.70 -2.79
N ALA A 12 -9.30 -0.84 -2.83
CA ALA A 12 -8.93 -0.12 -4.06
C ALA A 12 -8.42 -1.07 -5.16
N ALA A 13 -7.56 -2.03 -4.81
CA ALA A 13 -7.04 -3.02 -5.77
C ALA A 13 -8.15 -3.94 -6.33
N ALA A 14 -9.14 -4.30 -5.50
CA ALA A 14 -10.28 -5.12 -5.89
C ALA A 14 -11.15 -4.50 -7.00
N GLN A 15 -11.17 -3.16 -7.12
CA GLN A 15 -11.86 -2.46 -8.22
C GLN A 15 -11.29 -2.81 -9.60
N PHE A 16 -10.04 -3.28 -9.65
CA PHE A 16 -9.36 -3.70 -10.87
C PHE A 16 -9.26 -5.23 -10.98
N GLY A 17 -10.01 -5.97 -10.16
CA GLY A 17 -10.02 -7.44 -10.15
C GLY A 17 -8.77 -8.07 -9.53
N VAL A 18 -7.97 -7.31 -8.77
CA VAL A 18 -6.77 -7.83 -8.11
C VAL A 18 -7.15 -8.46 -6.77
N GLU A 19 -6.93 -9.77 -6.65
CA GLU A 19 -7.03 -10.47 -5.37
C GLU A 19 -5.73 -10.26 -4.57
N ALA A 20 -5.80 -9.41 -3.55
CA ALA A 20 -4.67 -9.11 -2.67
C ALA A 20 -5.07 -9.19 -1.20
N GLY A 21 -4.08 -9.38 -0.32
CA GLY A 21 -4.34 -9.50 1.11
C GLY A 21 -3.14 -9.17 2.00
N PRO A 22 -3.35 -9.05 3.32
CA PRO A 22 -2.27 -8.96 4.28
C PRO A 22 -1.56 -10.32 4.41
N ARG A 23 -0.36 -10.33 5.00
CA ARG A 23 0.36 -11.55 5.37
C ARG A 23 0.86 -11.46 6.80
N ASP A 24 0.67 -12.54 7.55
CA ASP A 24 1.12 -12.59 8.93
C ASP A 24 2.64 -12.42 9.01
N GLY A 25 3.08 -11.62 9.98
CA GLY A 25 4.48 -11.21 10.13
C GLY A 25 5.05 -10.34 8.99
N ARG A 26 4.24 -9.93 7.99
CA ARG A 26 4.71 -9.21 6.80
C ARG A 26 3.80 -8.04 6.42
N VAL A 27 4.05 -6.89 7.04
CA VAL A 27 3.30 -5.64 6.80
C VAL A 27 3.27 -5.25 5.32
N GLY A 28 2.08 -4.87 4.85
CA GLY A 28 1.83 -4.49 3.47
C GLY A 28 0.77 -5.35 2.81
N VAL A 29 0.53 -5.11 1.53
CA VAL A 29 -0.45 -5.85 0.73
C VAL A 29 0.28 -6.71 -0.30
N TRP A 30 -0.15 -7.96 -0.42
CA TRP A 30 0.52 -9.02 -1.16
C TRP A 30 -0.46 -9.72 -2.10
N VAL A 31 0.06 -10.18 -3.24
CA VAL A 31 -0.65 -10.97 -4.24
C VAL A 31 -0.05 -12.37 -4.28
N ASP A 32 -0.90 -13.40 -4.25
CA ASP A 32 -0.46 -14.78 -4.47
C ASP A 32 -0.21 -14.99 -5.96
N ARG A 33 0.97 -15.53 -6.32
CA ARG A 33 1.38 -15.80 -7.70
C ARG A 33 1.28 -17.29 -8.04
N GLY A 34 0.75 -18.09 -7.12
CA GLY A 34 0.73 -19.55 -7.21
C GLY A 34 2.10 -20.16 -6.91
N GLY A 35 2.12 -21.48 -6.73
CA GLY A 35 3.36 -22.22 -6.48
C GLY A 35 4.10 -21.83 -5.20
N GLY A 36 3.41 -21.20 -4.24
CA GLY A 36 3.99 -20.70 -2.99
C GLY A 36 4.81 -19.41 -3.14
N ARG A 37 4.68 -18.69 -4.27
CA ARG A 37 5.27 -17.37 -4.48
C ARG A 37 4.26 -16.27 -4.14
N GLU A 38 4.72 -15.25 -3.43
CA GLU A 38 3.91 -14.08 -3.07
C GLU A 38 4.65 -12.79 -3.40
N ASP A 39 4.02 -11.88 -4.13
CA ASP A 39 4.64 -10.62 -4.52
C ASP A 39 3.96 -9.45 -3.80
N LYS A 40 4.76 -8.58 -3.17
CA LYS A 40 4.25 -7.37 -2.50
C LYS A 40 3.84 -6.34 -3.55
N ILE A 41 2.59 -5.88 -3.47
CA ILE A 41 2.06 -4.81 -4.34
C ILE A 41 2.03 -3.46 -3.62
N ALA A 42 1.93 -3.44 -2.28
CA ALA A 42 1.95 -2.21 -1.51
C ALA A 42 2.77 -2.30 -0.23
N ALA A 43 3.60 -1.29 0.00
CA ALA A 43 4.33 -1.09 1.25
C ALA A 43 3.56 -0.13 2.16
N ILE A 44 3.61 -0.40 3.46
CA ILE A 44 3.03 0.46 4.49
C ILE A 44 4.12 0.75 5.51
N GLY A 45 4.39 2.03 5.71
CA GLY A 45 5.36 2.51 6.68
C GLY A 45 4.84 3.80 7.27
N VAL A 46 4.44 3.77 8.54
CA VAL A 46 3.91 4.94 9.23
C VAL A 46 4.68 5.18 10.51
N ARG A 47 4.74 6.45 10.91
CA ARG A 47 5.29 6.87 12.21
C ARG A 47 4.24 7.65 12.96
N LEU A 48 4.08 7.38 14.25
CA LEU A 48 3.21 8.18 15.12
C LEU A 48 4.04 9.15 15.95
N ARG A 49 3.63 10.41 15.99
CA ARG A 49 4.18 11.43 16.90
C ARG A 49 3.05 12.34 17.36
N ARG A 50 2.90 12.49 18.69
CA ARG A 50 1.82 13.29 19.31
C ARG A 50 0.43 12.94 18.74
N TRP A 51 0.14 11.64 18.61
CA TRP A 51 -1.14 11.12 18.08
C TRP A 51 -1.43 11.45 16.62
N VAL A 52 -0.45 11.96 15.86
CA VAL A 52 -0.56 12.19 14.41
C VAL A 52 0.34 11.21 13.67
N SER A 53 -0.18 10.58 12.62
CA SER A 53 0.57 9.68 11.73
C SER A 53 1.30 10.45 10.63
N PHE A 54 2.53 10.03 10.33
CA PHE A 54 3.39 10.52 9.26
C PHE A 54 3.78 9.38 8.32
N HIS A 55 4.33 9.73 7.15
CA HIS A 55 4.60 8.82 6.02
C HIS A 55 3.30 8.30 5.41
N GLY A 56 3.10 6.98 5.33
CA GLY A 56 1.86 6.42 4.79
C GLY A 56 2.09 5.11 4.05
N ILE A 57 1.63 5.09 2.80
CA ILE A 57 1.61 3.91 1.95
C ILE A 57 2.34 4.20 0.64
N ALA A 58 2.79 3.14 -0.02
CA ALA A 58 3.27 3.18 -1.39
C ALA A 58 2.69 1.98 -2.13
N PHE A 59 1.83 2.22 -3.12
CA PHE A 59 1.20 1.18 -3.94
C PHE A 59 1.82 1.20 -5.34
N ASN A 60 2.21 0.02 -5.84
CA ASN A 60 2.86 -0.10 -7.13
C ASN A 60 1.81 -0.17 -8.26
N VAL A 61 1.51 0.96 -8.89
CA VAL A 61 0.64 1.01 -10.08
C VAL A 61 1.42 0.55 -11.33
N ALA A 62 2.45 1.31 -11.72
CA ALA A 62 3.28 0.99 -12.88
C ALA A 62 4.76 1.42 -12.73
N PRO A 63 5.42 1.23 -11.57
CA PRO A 63 6.85 1.54 -11.45
C PRO A 63 7.70 0.61 -12.30
N ASP A 64 8.94 1.04 -12.59
CA ASP A 64 9.98 0.11 -13.02
C ASP A 64 10.37 -0.80 -11.85
N LEU A 65 9.97 -2.07 -11.93
CA LEU A 65 10.24 -3.06 -10.87
C LEU A 65 11.73 -3.46 -10.78
N SER A 66 12.54 -3.20 -11.81
CA SER A 66 13.97 -3.52 -11.78
C SER A 66 14.73 -2.72 -10.71
N HIS A 67 14.24 -1.52 -10.36
CA HIS A 67 14.83 -0.68 -9.31
C HIS A 67 14.80 -1.34 -7.92
N PHE A 68 13.89 -2.30 -7.68
CA PHE A 68 13.86 -3.03 -6.42
C PHE A 68 15.02 -4.02 -6.27
N GLY A 69 15.70 -4.42 -7.37
CA GLY A 69 16.86 -5.31 -7.31
C GLY A 69 18.09 -4.67 -6.65
N GLY A 70 18.15 -3.34 -6.57
CA GLY A 70 19.24 -2.61 -5.90
C GLY A 70 19.10 -2.51 -4.37
N ILE A 71 17.99 -3.00 -3.81
CA ILE A 71 17.70 -2.95 -2.37
C ILE A 71 17.27 -4.33 -1.88
N THR A 72 17.34 -4.60 -0.58
CA THR A 72 16.64 -5.74 0.03
C THR A 72 15.26 -5.28 0.49
N PRO A 73 14.18 -5.53 -0.28
CA PRO A 73 12.86 -4.99 0.05
C PRO A 73 12.38 -5.65 1.34
N CYS A 74 12.02 -4.83 2.34
CA CYS A 74 11.38 -5.30 3.58
C CYS A 74 12.18 -6.33 4.39
N GLY A 75 13.50 -6.44 4.18
CA GLY A 75 14.37 -7.39 4.90
C GLY A 75 14.13 -8.86 4.55
N ILE A 76 13.45 -9.15 3.45
CA ILE A 76 13.10 -10.50 3.03
C ILE A 76 13.95 -10.87 1.81
N SER A 77 14.81 -11.87 1.97
CA SER A 77 15.69 -12.38 0.90
C SER A 77 15.27 -13.75 0.36
N ASP A 78 14.19 -14.33 0.89
CA ASP A 78 13.68 -15.61 0.44
C ASP A 78 13.10 -15.47 -0.99
N PRO A 79 13.55 -16.27 -1.97
CA PRO A 79 13.16 -16.16 -3.38
C PRO A 79 11.67 -16.31 -3.65
N ARG A 80 10.90 -16.83 -2.69
CA ARG A 80 9.44 -16.94 -2.80
C ARG A 80 8.72 -15.61 -2.64
N TYR A 81 9.40 -14.57 -2.18
CA TYR A 81 8.82 -13.25 -2.00
C TYR A 81 9.39 -12.24 -2.98
N GLY A 82 8.52 -11.62 -3.76
CA GLY A 82 8.89 -10.60 -4.72
C GLY A 82 8.16 -9.28 -4.52
N VAL A 83 8.23 -8.45 -5.54
CA VAL A 83 7.44 -7.22 -5.69
C VAL A 83 6.69 -7.29 -7.03
N THR A 84 5.49 -6.73 -7.06
CA THR A 84 4.66 -6.64 -8.27
C THR A 84 4.04 -5.26 -8.38
N SER A 85 3.28 -5.03 -9.45
CA SER A 85 2.52 -3.82 -9.73
C SER A 85 1.28 -4.14 -10.56
N LEU A 86 0.30 -3.24 -10.67
CA LEU A 86 -0.85 -3.44 -11.57
C LEU A 86 -0.38 -3.74 -13.00
N LYS A 87 0.62 -3.00 -13.48
CA LYS A 87 1.21 -3.23 -14.81
C LYS A 87 1.85 -4.62 -14.96
N ASP A 88 2.55 -5.11 -13.93
CA ASP A 88 3.13 -6.47 -13.92
C ASP A 88 2.07 -7.57 -13.84
N LEU A 89 0.90 -7.26 -13.30
CA LEU A 89 -0.29 -8.11 -13.35
C LEU A 89 -1.02 -8.06 -14.71
N GLY A 90 -0.53 -7.25 -15.66
CA GLY A 90 -1.13 -7.10 -16.99
C GLY A 90 -2.26 -6.06 -17.06
N LEU A 91 -2.42 -5.23 -16.03
CA LEU A 91 -3.44 -4.20 -15.95
C LEU A 91 -2.87 -2.84 -16.36
N ASP A 92 -3.47 -2.21 -17.37
CA ASP A 92 -3.13 -0.85 -17.79
C ASP A 92 -4.03 0.16 -17.05
N VAL A 93 -3.59 0.52 -15.83
CA VAL A 93 -4.31 1.42 -14.92
C VAL A 93 -3.49 2.69 -14.73
N SER A 94 -4.10 3.85 -14.94
CA SER A 94 -3.41 5.12 -14.70
C SER A 94 -3.37 5.45 -13.20
N LEU A 95 -2.46 6.34 -12.81
CA LEU A 95 -2.43 6.86 -11.43
C LEU A 95 -3.75 7.56 -11.06
N ALA A 96 -4.42 8.22 -12.02
CA ALA A 96 -5.67 8.92 -11.77
C ALA A 96 -6.85 7.95 -11.53
N ASP A 97 -6.87 6.83 -12.27
CA ASP A 97 -7.87 5.78 -12.06
C ASP A 97 -7.68 5.13 -10.69
N PHE A 98 -6.41 4.84 -10.33
CA PHE A 98 -6.11 4.27 -9.02
C PHE A 98 -6.39 5.24 -7.87
N ASP A 99 -6.11 6.54 -8.03
CA ASP A 99 -6.46 7.58 -7.06
C ASP A 99 -7.98 7.66 -6.84
N SER A 100 -8.77 7.52 -7.91
CA SER A 100 -10.24 7.45 -7.82
C SER A 100 -10.69 6.21 -7.04
N ALA A 101 -10.08 5.06 -7.28
CA ALA A 101 -10.37 3.83 -6.53
C ALA A 101 -9.99 3.95 -5.04
N LEU A 102 -8.86 4.59 -4.72
CA LEU A 102 -8.48 4.91 -3.35
C LEU A 102 -9.52 5.82 -2.69
N HIS A 103 -9.98 6.86 -3.37
CA HIS A 103 -10.99 7.77 -2.84
C HIS A 103 -12.30 7.02 -2.49
N LEU A 104 -12.79 6.19 -3.41
CA LEU A 104 -14.02 5.41 -3.21
C LEU A 104 -13.89 4.43 -2.04
N ALA A 105 -12.78 3.70 -1.95
CA ALA A 105 -12.53 2.74 -0.88
C ALA A 105 -12.27 3.40 0.48
N PHE A 106 -11.89 4.68 0.53
CA PHE A 106 -11.51 5.35 1.77
C PHE A 106 -12.69 5.47 2.73
N THR A 107 -13.84 5.95 2.23
CA THR A 107 -15.02 6.23 3.06
C THR A 107 -15.57 4.96 3.72
N GLU A 108 -15.48 3.81 3.05
CA GLU A 108 -15.89 2.53 3.62
C GLU A 108 -15.06 2.15 4.86
N ILE A 109 -13.76 2.45 4.84
CA ILE A 109 -12.83 2.01 5.90
C ILE A 109 -12.65 3.05 7.01
N PHE A 110 -12.63 4.32 6.65
CA PHE A 110 -12.31 5.43 7.56
C PHE A 110 -13.50 6.36 7.84
N GLY A 111 -14.60 6.21 7.11
CA GLY A 111 -15.72 7.14 7.16
C GLY A 111 -15.43 8.46 6.45
N ASP A 112 -16.33 9.43 6.65
CA ASP A 112 -16.22 10.75 6.04
C ASP A 112 -14.97 11.50 6.51
N ALA A 113 -14.17 11.96 5.56
CA ALA A 113 -13.01 12.78 5.84
C ALA A 113 -13.37 14.27 5.75
N ARG A 114 -12.98 15.04 6.78
CA ARG A 114 -13.03 16.50 6.73
C ARG A 114 -11.63 17.06 6.58
N ARG A 115 -11.44 17.97 5.62
CA ARG A 115 -10.22 18.78 5.56
C ARG A 115 -10.17 19.68 6.80
N ILE A 116 -9.10 19.55 7.57
CA ILE A 116 -8.80 20.42 8.69
C ILE A 116 -7.50 21.18 8.41
N GLU A 117 -7.36 22.34 9.01
CA GLU A 117 -6.10 23.06 9.00
C GLU A 117 -5.07 22.28 9.84
N ALA A 118 -3.85 22.14 9.34
CA ALA A 118 -2.83 21.37 10.04
C ALA A 118 -2.49 22.07 11.37
N PRO A 119 -2.44 21.34 12.50
CA PRO A 119 -2.12 21.96 13.79
C PRO A 119 -0.70 22.53 13.77
N VAL A 120 -0.53 23.75 14.31
CA VAL A 120 0.79 24.36 14.48
C VAL A 120 1.60 23.49 15.46
N LEU A 121 2.65 22.85 14.96
CA LEU A 121 3.55 22.03 15.77
C LEU A 121 4.47 22.96 16.57
N THR A 122 4.03 23.43 17.74
CA THR A 122 4.95 24.11 18.68
C THR A 122 6.00 23.11 19.17
N GLN A 123 7.28 23.42 18.96
CA GLN A 123 8.37 22.65 19.57
C GLN A 123 8.26 22.79 21.10
N PRO A 124 8.48 21.71 21.87
CA PRO A 124 8.65 21.89 23.31
C PRO A 124 9.97 22.63 23.55
N ALA A 125 9.97 23.53 24.53
CA ALA A 125 11.19 24.09 25.10
C ALA A 125 12.10 23.01 25.69
#